data_AF-A0A318UCD8-F1
#
_entry.id   AF-A0A318UCD8-F1
#
_cell.length_a   1.000
_cell.length_b   1.000
_cell.length_c   1.000
_cell.angle_alpha   90.00
_cell.angle_beta   90.00
_cell.angle_gamma   90.00
#
_symmetry.space_group_name_H-M   'P 1'
#
loop_
_entity.id
_entity.type
_entity.pdbx_description
1 polymer ?
#
loop_
_entity_poly.entity_id
_entity_poly.type
_entity_poly.pdbx_seq_one_letter_code
_entity_poly.pdbx_strand_id
1 'polypeptide(L)'
;MNLLSDGQFLPSEDAELILKKLLETIPQLTGSIAPEGFTKSPFFYYYHQTLAEEYQMYRRIRAMRFKDDKREKKILVRNPPLLTFEEFIPGYKPMPHHLPDEIVAMLCELFYQIAGGSCKIYNQDNYYYGFGGSDHYGQTVQKLVYEMGLTSKEYFFYSTYLRHPYKKASRVDLRPVYEHIFKFLKSAGINWHFREFYFDFILGLKREIEAKNTAFEDGTEHPTFGILEGIASFLQLGDRNPENGEMVFPDFGTEFINYNKEPDLILKTYIDVYGAYPVGYPPKMTDYI
;
A
#
# COMPACT_ATOMS: atom_id res chain seq x y z
N MET A 1 25.01 -8.24 6.40
CA MET A 1 24.07 -8.48 5.27
C MET A 1 24.31 -7.34 4.27
N ASN A 2 25.04 -7.61 3.18
CA ASN A 2 25.27 -6.63 2.10
C ASN A 2 24.04 -6.65 1.17
N LEU A 3 22.99 -5.90 1.53
CA LEU A 3 21.81 -5.70 0.69
C LEU A 3 21.90 -4.33 0.00
N LEU A 4 22.89 -4.16 -0.86
CA LEU A 4 22.88 -3.12 -1.88
C LEU A 4 23.54 -3.74 -3.11
N SER A 5 22.74 -4.28 -4.02
CA SER A 5 23.17 -4.36 -5.41
C SER A 5 23.52 -2.93 -5.84
N ASP A 6 24.66 -2.77 -6.52
CA ASP A 6 25.29 -1.51 -6.92
C ASP A 6 24.46 -0.71 -7.96
N GLY A 7 23.18 -0.49 -7.70
CA GLY A 7 22.39 0.51 -8.40
C GLY A 7 22.82 1.88 -7.93
N GLN A 8 23.34 2.70 -8.85
CA GLN A 8 23.59 4.11 -8.56
C GLN A 8 22.24 4.78 -8.30
N PHE A 9 22.09 5.35 -7.10
CA PHE A 9 20.88 6.07 -6.70
C PHE A 9 20.86 7.42 -7.40
N LEU A 10 19.71 7.77 -8.00
CA LEU A 10 19.50 9.16 -8.39
C LEU A 10 19.33 10.02 -7.14
N PRO A 11 19.72 11.30 -7.20
CA PRO A 11 19.34 12.29 -6.20
C PRO A 11 17.82 12.27 -5.97
N SER A 12 17.39 12.54 -4.74
CA SER A 12 15.96 12.60 -4.38
C SER A 12 15.19 13.59 -5.26
N GLU A 13 15.85 14.65 -5.72
CA GLU A 13 15.28 15.69 -6.62
C GLU A 13 14.76 15.11 -7.94
N ASP A 14 15.41 14.09 -8.50
CA ASP A 14 14.96 13.45 -9.74
C ASP A 14 13.71 12.60 -9.51
N ALA A 15 13.63 11.92 -8.36
CA ALA A 15 12.43 11.18 -7.95
C ALA A 15 11.26 12.15 -7.67
N GLU A 16 11.53 13.27 -7.00
CA GLU A 16 10.56 14.36 -6.81
C GLU A 16 10.04 14.90 -8.15
N LEU A 17 10.93 15.10 -9.13
CA LEU A 17 10.56 15.59 -10.45
C LEU A 17 9.64 14.61 -11.20
N ILE A 18 9.89 13.31 -11.12
CA ILE A 18 9.00 12.29 -11.71
C ILE A 18 7.62 12.34 -11.07
N LEU A 19 7.54 12.37 -9.74
CA LEU A 19 6.27 12.46 -9.02
C LEU A 19 5.53 13.76 -9.37
N LYS A 20 6.23 14.89 -9.43
CA LYS A 20 5.67 16.18 -9.84
C LYS A 20 5.07 16.11 -11.24
N LYS A 21 5.83 15.58 -12.22
CA LYS A 21 5.34 15.40 -13.59
C LYS A 21 4.15 14.45 -13.67
N LEU A 22 4.11 13.40 -12.84
CA LEU A 22 2.95 12.52 -12.74
C LEU A 22 1.73 13.28 -12.20
N LEU A 23 1.89 14.11 -11.17
CA LEU A 23 0.80 14.94 -10.61
C LEU A 23 0.27 15.96 -11.63
N GLU A 24 1.12 16.48 -12.52
CA GLU A 24 0.68 17.36 -13.62
C GLU A 24 -0.27 16.66 -14.60
N THR A 25 -0.32 15.32 -14.60
CA THR A 25 -1.23 14.54 -15.45
C THR A 25 -2.62 14.27 -14.84
N ILE A 26 -2.93 14.83 -13.66
CA ILE A 26 -4.22 14.66 -12.99
C ILE A 26 -5.42 15.06 -13.87
N PRO A 27 -5.39 16.16 -14.65
CA PRO A 27 -6.51 16.50 -15.53
C PRO A 27 -6.82 15.41 -16.56
N GLN A 28 -5.78 14.80 -17.15
CA GLN A 28 -5.89 13.71 -18.12
C GLN A 28 -6.44 12.45 -17.46
N LEU A 29 -5.94 12.11 -16.26
CA LEU A 29 -6.47 10.99 -15.47
C LEU A 29 -7.96 11.19 -15.17
N THR A 30 -8.32 12.39 -14.71
CA THR A 30 -9.71 12.75 -14.36
C THR A 30 -10.63 12.60 -15.56
N GLY A 31 -10.23 13.12 -16.73
CA GLY A 31 -10.98 12.95 -17.97
C GLY A 31 -11.14 11.49 -18.40
N SER A 32 -10.18 10.63 -18.08
CA SER A 32 -10.23 9.19 -18.40
C SER A 32 -11.12 8.40 -17.44
N ILE A 33 -11.04 8.64 -16.13
CA ILE A 33 -11.71 7.81 -15.12
C ILE A 33 -13.08 8.36 -14.70
N ALA A 34 -13.34 9.63 -14.99
CA ALA A 34 -14.54 10.34 -14.59
C ALA A 34 -15.01 11.35 -15.66
N PRO A 35 -15.25 10.93 -16.91
CA PRO A 35 -15.61 11.83 -18.01
C PRO A 35 -16.92 12.61 -17.77
N GLU A 36 -17.85 12.04 -17.01
CA GLU A 36 -19.12 12.67 -16.64
C GLU A 36 -19.10 13.32 -15.24
N GLY A 37 -17.93 13.41 -14.62
CA GLY A 37 -17.72 13.88 -13.25
C GLY A 37 -17.49 12.75 -12.24
N PHE A 38 -16.66 13.00 -11.23
CA PHE A 38 -16.19 11.97 -10.29
C PHE A 38 -17.30 11.35 -9.45
N THR A 39 -18.32 12.10 -9.06
CA THR A 39 -19.47 11.55 -8.29
C THR A 39 -20.31 10.54 -9.07
N LYS A 40 -20.24 10.56 -10.40
CA LYS A 40 -20.87 9.56 -11.29
C LYS A 40 -19.92 8.43 -11.66
N SER A 41 -18.65 8.54 -11.30
CA SER A 41 -17.63 7.54 -11.62
C SER A 41 -17.66 6.37 -10.64
N PRO A 42 -17.41 5.12 -11.08
CA PRO A 42 -17.18 3.99 -10.17
C PRO A 42 -16.09 4.25 -9.12
N PHE A 43 -15.13 5.11 -9.45
CA PHE A 43 -14.03 5.52 -8.58
C PHE A 43 -14.47 6.32 -7.35
N PHE A 44 -15.70 6.87 -7.36
CA PHE A 44 -16.31 7.47 -6.16
C PHE A 44 -16.34 6.47 -4.99
N TYR A 45 -16.72 5.21 -5.26
CA TYR A 45 -16.85 4.18 -4.23
C TYR A 45 -15.51 3.66 -3.69
N TYR A 46 -14.39 4.11 -4.25
CA TYR A 46 -13.06 3.86 -3.70
C TYR A 46 -12.90 4.50 -2.32
N TYR A 47 -13.44 5.71 -2.16
CA TYR A 47 -13.35 6.52 -0.94
C TYR A 47 -14.65 6.65 -0.17
N HIS A 48 -15.78 6.41 -0.84
CA HIS A 48 -17.09 6.60 -0.25
C HIS A 48 -17.76 5.23 -0.05
N GLN A 49 -17.79 4.79 1.21
CA GLN A 49 -18.44 3.56 1.60
C GLN A 49 -19.96 3.71 1.50
N THR A 50 -20.65 2.60 1.23
CA THR A 50 -22.09 2.55 1.42
C THR A 50 -22.42 2.71 2.91
N LEU A 51 -23.62 3.20 3.22
CA LEU A 51 -24.09 3.36 4.60
C LEU A 51 -24.01 2.05 5.41
N ALA A 52 -24.26 0.91 4.77
CA ALA A 52 -24.13 -0.41 5.39
C ALA A 52 -22.66 -0.73 5.75
N GLU A 53 -21.72 -0.38 4.88
CA GLU A 53 -20.29 -0.56 5.12
C GLU A 53 -19.76 0.38 6.20
N GLU A 54 -20.24 1.64 6.22
CA GLU A 54 -19.94 2.59 7.29
C GLU A 54 -20.42 2.08 8.65
N TYR A 55 -21.60 1.46 8.70
CA TYR A 55 -22.08 0.82 9.91
C TYR A 55 -21.20 -0.38 10.32
N GLN A 56 -20.75 -1.22 9.37
CA GLN A 56 -19.81 -2.30 9.69
C GLN A 56 -18.48 -1.75 10.21
N MET A 57 -17.96 -0.66 9.63
CA MET A 57 -16.76 0.01 10.10
C MET A 57 -16.95 0.56 11.52
N TYR A 58 -18.06 1.25 11.77
CA TYR A 58 -18.47 1.69 13.10
C TYR A 58 -18.40 0.54 14.11
N ARG A 59 -19.05 -0.60 13.82
CA ARG A 59 -19.05 -1.76 14.72
C ARG A 59 -17.64 -2.29 15.00
N ARG A 60 -16.79 -2.35 13.98
CA ARG A 60 -15.39 -2.79 14.12
C ARG A 60 -14.57 -1.82 14.97
N ILE A 61 -14.65 -0.52 14.71
CA ILE A 61 -13.96 0.50 15.50
C ILE A 61 -14.40 0.44 16.97
N ARG A 62 -15.71 0.28 17.23
CA ARG A 62 -16.24 0.09 18.58
C ARG A 62 -15.66 -1.16 19.24
N ALA A 63 -15.57 -2.28 18.52
CA ALA A 63 -15.00 -3.52 19.04
C ALA A 63 -13.50 -3.39 19.36
N MET A 64 -12.73 -2.69 18.51
CA MET A 64 -11.30 -2.42 18.76
C MET A 64 -11.12 -1.52 19.99
N ARG A 65 -11.82 -0.38 20.04
CA ARG A 65 -11.76 0.54 21.20
C ARG A 65 -12.19 -0.12 22.49
N PHE A 66 -13.19 -1.00 22.45
CA PHE A 66 -13.60 -1.76 23.63
C PHE A 66 -12.49 -2.67 24.15
N LYS A 67 -11.74 -3.34 23.25
CA LYS A 67 -10.57 -4.15 23.64
C LYS A 67 -9.49 -3.28 24.28
N ASP A 68 -9.19 -2.11 23.70
CA ASP A 68 -8.19 -1.17 24.23
C ASP A 68 -8.61 -0.61 25.60
N ASP A 69 -9.86 -0.14 25.72
CA ASP A 69 -10.38 0.38 26.98
C ASP A 69 -10.44 -0.70 28.07
N LYS A 70 -10.71 -1.96 27.70
CA LYS A 70 -10.64 -3.11 28.62
C LYS A 70 -9.21 -3.35 29.09
N ARG A 71 -8.22 -3.32 28.19
CA ARG A 71 -6.79 -3.42 28.52
C ARG A 71 -6.36 -2.29 29.47
N GLU A 72 -6.86 -1.07 29.23
CA GLU A 72 -6.53 0.12 30.02
C GLU A 72 -7.40 0.31 31.28
N LYS A 73 -8.32 -0.63 31.58
CA LYS A 73 -9.27 -0.55 32.70
C LYS A 73 -10.16 0.70 32.71
N LYS A 74 -10.53 1.24 31.54
CA LYS A 74 -11.34 2.47 31.33
C LYS A 74 -12.81 2.20 30.94
N ILE A 75 -13.31 0.99 31.20
CA ILE A 75 -14.45 0.35 30.52
C ILE A 75 -15.78 1.11 30.57
N LEU A 76 -16.07 1.89 31.62
CA LEU A 76 -17.44 2.37 31.89
C LEU A 76 -17.74 3.83 31.51
N VAL A 77 -16.72 4.65 31.19
CA VAL A 77 -16.95 6.09 30.90
C VAL A 77 -16.95 6.40 29.41
N ARG A 78 -16.36 5.53 28.57
CA ARG A 78 -16.08 5.84 27.15
C ARG A 78 -16.81 4.98 26.11
N ASN A 79 -17.52 3.93 26.53
CA ASN A 79 -18.16 2.99 25.60
C ASN A 79 -19.68 2.86 25.82
N PRO A 80 -20.50 3.73 25.20
CA PRO A 80 -21.96 3.54 25.17
C PRO A 80 -22.35 2.22 24.46
N PRO A 81 -23.60 1.75 24.59
CA PRO A 81 -24.10 0.61 23.82
C PRO A 81 -23.83 0.74 22.32
N LEU A 82 -23.62 -0.38 21.65
CA LEU A 82 -23.55 -0.42 20.18
C LEU A 82 -24.92 -0.01 19.63
N LEU A 83 -24.94 1.05 18.83
CA LEU A 83 -26.15 1.46 18.12
C LEU A 83 -26.59 0.35 17.17
N THR A 84 -27.89 0.16 17.02
CA THR A 84 -28.45 -0.62 15.90
C THR A 84 -28.23 0.11 14.58
N PHE A 85 -28.54 -0.54 13.45
CA PHE A 85 -28.42 0.12 12.15
C PHE A 85 -29.40 1.29 12.05
N GLU A 86 -30.63 1.12 12.54
CA GLU A 86 -31.69 2.12 12.56
C GLU A 86 -31.32 3.32 13.45
N GLU A 87 -30.63 3.09 14.56
CA GLU A 87 -30.15 4.14 15.46
C GLU A 87 -28.91 4.88 14.92
N PHE A 88 -28.10 4.21 14.09
CA PHE A 88 -26.91 4.79 13.47
C PHE A 88 -27.28 5.82 12.38
N ILE A 89 -28.33 5.54 11.59
CA ILE A 89 -28.70 6.35 10.42
C ILE A 89 -28.93 7.83 10.73
N PRO A 90 -29.74 8.23 11.75
CA PRO A 90 -30.05 9.63 11.99
C PRO A 90 -28.82 10.44 12.46
N GLY A 91 -27.84 9.78 13.08
CA GLY A 91 -26.60 10.39 13.54
C GLY A 91 -25.47 10.38 12.51
N TYR A 92 -25.61 9.55 11.45
CA TYR A 92 -24.60 9.43 10.42
C TYR A 92 -24.53 10.70 9.57
N LYS A 93 -23.35 11.30 9.53
CA LYS A 93 -23.02 12.40 8.62
C LYS A 93 -21.99 11.88 7.63
N PRO A 94 -22.33 11.73 6.34
CA PRO A 94 -21.34 11.34 5.35
C PRO A 94 -20.22 12.37 5.32
N MET A 95 -19.00 11.90 5.13
CA MET A 95 -17.87 12.80 4.95
C MET A 95 -18.10 13.64 3.69
N PRO A 96 -17.80 14.95 3.70
CA PRO A 96 -17.82 15.75 2.49
C PRO A 96 -16.85 15.14 1.46
N HIS A 97 -17.27 15.11 0.21
CA HIS A 97 -16.42 14.71 -0.90
C HIS A 97 -15.50 15.87 -1.29
N HIS A 98 -14.23 15.56 -1.55
CA HIS A 98 -13.25 16.52 -2.04
C HIS A 98 -12.65 15.97 -3.33
N LEU A 99 -13.38 16.12 -4.43
CA LEU A 99 -13.12 15.36 -5.67
C LEU A 99 -11.71 15.55 -6.24
N PRO A 100 -11.14 16.77 -6.32
CA PRO A 100 -9.76 16.95 -6.77
C PRO A 100 -8.77 16.23 -5.85
N ASP A 101 -8.93 16.42 -4.54
CA ASP A 101 -8.07 15.85 -3.52
C ASP A 101 -8.16 14.32 -3.47
N GLU A 102 -9.33 13.73 -3.77
CA GLU A 102 -9.56 12.29 -3.85
C GLU A 102 -8.78 11.67 -5.01
N ILE A 103 -8.83 12.28 -6.19
CA ILE A 103 -8.09 11.79 -7.36
C ILE A 103 -6.58 11.89 -7.11
N VAL A 104 -6.12 13.00 -6.52
CA VAL A 104 -4.72 13.18 -6.09
C VAL A 104 -4.31 12.06 -5.15
N ALA A 105 -5.08 11.84 -4.07
CA ALA A 105 -4.79 10.82 -3.08
C ALA A 105 -4.73 9.42 -3.71
N MET A 106 -5.66 9.10 -4.61
CA MET A 106 -5.69 7.81 -5.30
C MET A 106 -4.46 7.61 -6.17
N LEU A 107 -4.10 8.61 -6.98
CA LEU A 107 -2.91 8.55 -7.81
C LEU A 107 -1.65 8.33 -6.97
N CYS A 108 -1.50 9.04 -5.85
CA CYS A 108 -0.35 8.93 -4.97
C CYS A 108 -0.30 7.58 -4.24
N GLU A 109 -1.44 7.08 -3.76
CA GLU A 109 -1.56 5.77 -3.11
C GLU A 109 -1.19 4.63 -4.07
N LEU A 110 -1.68 4.68 -5.31
CA LEU A 110 -1.40 3.66 -6.31
C LEU A 110 0.01 3.78 -6.90
N PHE A 111 0.57 4.99 -7.00
CA PHE A 111 1.96 5.17 -7.41
C PHE A 111 2.93 4.59 -6.39
N TYR A 112 2.63 4.68 -5.08
CA TYR A 112 3.46 4.05 -4.04
C TYR A 112 3.55 2.53 -4.19
N GLN A 113 2.49 1.88 -4.67
CA GLN A 113 2.51 0.42 -4.92
C GLN A 113 3.43 0.03 -6.10
N ILE A 114 3.68 0.97 -7.02
CA ILE A 114 4.55 0.78 -8.18
C ILE A 114 6.00 1.17 -7.85
N ALA A 115 6.20 2.30 -7.17
CA ALA A 115 7.53 2.90 -6.98
C ALA A 115 8.11 2.73 -5.56
N GLY A 116 7.33 2.18 -4.63
CA GLY A 116 7.72 1.96 -3.24
C GLY A 116 7.68 0.49 -2.80
N GLY A 117 8.00 0.27 -1.52
CA GLY A 117 8.00 -1.05 -0.90
C GLY A 117 9.04 -1.98 -1.55
N SER A 118 8.58 -3.14 -2.03
CA SER A 118 9.44 -4.13 -2.71
C SER A 118 9.72 -3.79 -4.18
N CYS A 119 9.01 -2.82 -4.77
CA CYS A 119 9.13 -2.49 -6.18
C CYS A 119 10.13 -1.34 -6.41
N LYS A 120 10.73 -1.28 -7.60
CA LYS A 120 11.64 -0.20 -7.99
C LYS A 120 11.35 0.28 -9.41
N ILE A 121 11.64 1.55 -9.68
CA ILE A 121 11.60 2.10 -11.04
C ILE A 121 12.98 2.66 -11.42
N TYR A 122 13.37 2.45 -12.66
CA TYR A 122 14.71 2.74 -13.19
C TYR A 122 14.60 3.61 -14.44
N ASN A 123 15.52 4.56 -14.62
CA ASN A 123 15.63 5.30 -15.88
C ASN A 123 16.25 4.42 -16.98
N GLN A 124 16.41 4.97 -18.19
CA GLN A 124 17.00 4.28 -19.35
C GLN A 124 18.46 3.86 -19.12
N ASP A 125 19.17 4.59 -18.26
CA ASP A 125 20.57 4.34 -17.93
C ASP A 125 20.72 3.42 -16.69
N ASN A 126 19.64 2.76 -16.26
CA ASN A 126 19.57 1.87 -15.09
C ASN A 126 19.84 2.52 -13.72
N TYR A 127 19.65 3.84 -13.60
CA TYR A 127 19.65 4.51 -12.30
C TYR A 127 18.28 4.41 -11.63
N TYR A 128 18.30 4.16 -10.32
CA TYR A 128 17.10 3.95 -9.52
C TYR A 128 16.51 5.28 -9.02
N TYR A 129 15.20 5.47 -9.21
CA TYR A 129 14.45 6.54 -8.54
C TYR A 129 14.05 6.10 -7.14
N GLY A 130 14.80 6.55 -6.13
CA GLY A 130 14.53 6.25 -4.73
C GLY A 130 13.41 7.11 -4.14
N PHE A 131 12.28 6.50 -3.81
CA PHE A 131 11.16 7.16 -3.11
C PHE A 131 11.18 6.97 -1.59
N GLY A 132 12.14 6.20 -1.07
CA GLY A 132 12.29 5.92 0.36
C GLY A 132 11.15 5.08 0.96
N GLY A 133 11.12 5.02 2.29
CA GLY A 133 10.02 4.39 3.04
C GLY A 133 8.71 5.18 2.94
N SER A 134 7.61 4.61 3.43
CA SER A 134 6.27 5.23 3.38
C SER A 134 6.25 6.65 3.93
N ASP A 135 6.99 6.91 5.02
CA ASP A 135 7.00 8.21 5.68
C ASP A 135 7.69 9.27 4.83
N HIS A 136 8.83 8.93 4.21
CA HIS A 136 9.55 9.83 3.32
C HIS A 136 8.72 10.12 2.06
N TYR A 137 8.17 9.07 1.45
CA TYR A 137 7.26 9.24 0.32
C TYR A 137 6.06 10.12 0.67
N GLY A 138 5.42 9.88 1.81
CA GLY A 138 4.29 10.66 2.29
C GLY A 138 4.62 12.13 2.49
N GLN A 139 5.78 12.45 3.07
CA GLN A 139 6.27 13.82 3.22
C GLN A 139 6.52 14.49 1.86
N THR A 140 7.14 13.77 0.93
CA THR A 140 7.43 14.27 -0.42
C THR A 140 6.16 14.55 -1.20
N VAL A 141 5.18 13.63 -1.19
CA VAL A 141 3.89 13.86 -1.84
C VAL A 141 3.20 15.06 -1.20
N GLN A 142 3.16 15.13 0.14
CA GLN A 142 2.53 16.23 0.85
C GLN A 142 3.13 17.59 0.44
N LYS A 143 4.47 17.68 0.40
CA LYS A 143 5.19 18.88 -0.08
C LYS A 143 4.75 19.26 -1.49
N LEU A 144 4.83 18.34 -2.44
CA LEU A 144 4.56 18.62 -3.86
C LEU A 144 3.10 19.02 -4.10
N VAL A 145 2.15 18.30 -3.50
CA VAL A 145 0.73 18.57 -3.69
C VAL A 145 0.35 19.95 -3.13
N TYR A 146 0.98 20.40 -2.04
CA TYR A 146 0.81 21.77 -1.53
C TYR A 146 1.46 22.83 -2.42
N GLU A 147 2.70 22.62 -2.86
CA GLU A 147 3.39 23.54 -3.76
C GLU A 147 2.64 23.75 -5.07
N MET A 148 1.97 22.69 -5.56
CA MET A 148 1.18 22.71 -6.78
C MET A 148 -0.28 23.19 -6.57
N GLY A 149 -0.71 23.45 -5.33
CA GLY A 149 -2.08 23.87 -5.04
C GLY A 149 -3.15 22.83 -5.36
N LEU A 150 -2.80 21.54 -5.31
CA LEU A 150 -3.65 20.42 -5.74
C LEU A 150 -4.59 19.89 -4.64
N THR A 151 -4.37 20.24 -3.36
CA THR A 151 -5.19 19.79 -2.23
C THR A 151 -5.27 20.86 -1.14
N SER A 152 -6.31 20.75 -0.30
CA SER A 152 -6.36 21.46 0.98
C SER A 152 -5.44 20.80 2.03
N LYS A 153 -4.83 21.62 2.91
CA LYS A 153 -3.96 21.11 3.99
C LYS A 153 -4.63 20.07 4.88
N GLU A 154 -5.91 20.26 5.14
CA GLU A 154 -6.69 19.40 6.02
C GLU A 154 -6.96 18.05 5.37
N TYR A 155 -7.38 18.00 4.10
CA TYR A 155 -7.82 16.74 3.47
C TYR A 155 -6.70 15.71 3.28
N PHE A 156 -5.52 16.15 2.82
CA PHE A 156 -4.43 15.23 2.46
C PHE A 156 -3.92 14.43 3.66
N PHE A 157 -3.79 15.07 4.84
CA PHE A 157 -3.36 14.39 6.05
C PHE A 157 -4.34 13.26 6.48
N TYR A 158 -5.65 13.47 6.28
CA TYR A 158 -6.68 12.48 6.60
C TYR A 158 -6.77 11.33 5.59
N SER A 159 -6.48 11.57 4.31
CA SER A 159 -6.64 10.54 3.27
C SER A 159 -5.47 9.57 3.17
N THR A 160 -4.23 10.02 3.40
CA THR A 160 -3.04 9.18 3.20
C THR A 160 -2.72 8.26 4.38
N TYR A 161 -2.95 8.69 5.63
CA TYR A 161 -2.52 7.94 6.82
C TYR A 161 -3.63 7.19 7.56
N LEU A 162 -4.90 7.54 7.37
CA LEU A 162 -6.02 6.98 8.15
C LEU A 162 -6.99 6.11 7.34
N ARG A 163 -6.84 6.02 6.01
CA ARG A 163 -7.80 5.34 5.12
C ARG A 163 -7.39 3.95 4.60
N HIS A 164 -6.40 3.28 5.18
CA HIS A 164 -6.25 1.83 4.99
C HIS A 164 -6.32 1.14 6.35
N PRO A 165 -7.21 0.13 6.54
CA PRO A 165 -7.21 -1.06 5.67
C PRO A 165 -8.56 -1.81 5.61
N TYR A 166 -9.37 -1.72 4.54
CA TYR A 166 -10.22 -2.86 4.13
C TYR A 166 -10.53 -2.77 2.64
N LYS A 167 -10.01 -3.74 1.87
CA LYS A 167 -10.40 -4.16 0.50
C LYS A 167 -11.00 -3.06 -0.40
N LYS A 168 -10.30 -1.93 -0.60
CA LYS A 168 -10.70 -0.94 -1.60
C LYS A 168 -10.65 -1.49 -3.03
N ALA A 169 -9.69 -2.38 -3.30
CA ALA A 169 -9.44 -2.95 -4.62
C ALA A 169 -10.56 -3.85 -5.16
N SER A 170 -11.48 -4.35 -4.31
CA SER A 170 -12.63 -5.14 -4.78
C SER A 170 -13.84 -4.30 -5.17
N ARG A 171 -13.82 -2.98 -4.96
CA ARG A 171 -14.98 -2.10 -5.19
C ARG A 171 -14.99 -1.43 -6.55
N VAL A 172 -13.82 -1.21 -7.12
CA VAL A 172 -13.64 -0.54 -8.41
C VAL A 172 -12.46 -1.19 -9.12
N ASP A 173 -12.58 -1.33 -10.43
CA ASP A 173 -11.44 -1.70 -11.26
C ASP A 173 -10.43 -0.56 -11.27
N LEU A 174 -9.29 -0.77 -10.60
CA LEU A 174 -8.20 0.21 -10.51
C LEU A 174 -7.29 0.21 -11.74
N ARG A 175 -7.48 -0.73 -12.67
CA ARG A 175 -6.70 -0.84 -13.90
C ARG A 175 -6.55 0.48 -14.66
N PRO A 176 -7.60 1.31 -14.86
CA PRO A 176 -7.43 2.58 -15.57
C PRO A 176 -6.40 3.53 -14.94
N VAL A 177 -6.28 3.54 -13.61
CA VAL A 177 -5.30 4.39 -12.91
C VAL A 177 -3.89 3.80 -13.03
N TYR A 178 -3.74 2.48 -12.89
CA TYR A 178 -2.46 1.82 -13.14
C TYR A 178 -2.01 1.98 -14.59
N GLU A 179 -2.92 1.88 -15.57
CA GLU A 179 -2.63 2.11 -16.98
C GLU A 179 -2.13 3.54 -17.20
N HIS A 180 -2.75 4.53 -16.56
CA HIS A 180 -2.32 5.92 -16.62
C HIS A 180 -0.90 6.09 -16.08
N ILE A 181 -0.60 5.52 -14.91
CA ILE A 181 0.74 5.55 -14.32
C ILE A 181 1.77 4.86 -15.23
N PHE A 182 1.50 3.64 -15.72
CA PHE A 182 2.45 2.92 -16.56
C PHE A 182 2.63 3.58 -17.94
N LYS A 183 1.58 4.17 -18.53
CA LYS A 183 1.72 4.95 -19.78
C LYS A 183 2.61 6.16 -19.56
N PHE A 184 2.45 6.85 -18.43
CA PHE A 184 3.34 7.95 -18.03
C PHE A 184 4.80 7.47 -17.89
N LEU A 185 5.04 6.41 -17.11
CA LEU A 185 6.39 5.86 -16.91
C LEU A 185 7.04 5.42 -18.23
N LYS A 186 6.28 4.72 -19.09
CA LYS A 186 6.75 4.28 -20.40
C LYS A 186 7.12 5.47 -21.28
N SER A 187 6.30 6.52 -21.29
CA SER A 187 6.58 7.76 -22.05
C SER A 187 7.82 8.50 -21.55
N ALA A 188 8.16 8.35 -20.27
CA ALA A 188 9.36 8.91 -19.65
C ALA A 188 10.59 8.01 -19.81
N GLY A 189 10.48 6.87 -20.50
CA GLY A 189 11.57 5.91 -20.63
C GLY A 189 11.93 5.18 -19.33
N ILE A 190 11.00 5.13 -18.38
CA ILE A 190 11.20 4.51 -17.08
C ILE A 190 10.76 3.05 -17.13
N ASN A 191 11.60 2.16 -16.63
CA ASN A 191 11.31 0.74 -16.48
C ASN A 191 10.94 0.40 -15.03
N TRP A 192 10.16 -0.65 -14.85
CA TRP A 192 9.70 -1.12 -13.54
C TRP A 192 10.29 -2.48 -13.23
N HIS A 193 10.84 -2.63 -12.04
CA HIS A 193 11.29 -3.89 -11.48
C HIS A 193 10.27 -4.33 -10.44
N PHE A 194 9.60 -5.44 -10.75
CA PHE A 194 8.52 -5.95 -9.92
C PHE A 194 9.09 -6.70 -8.72
N ARG A 195 8.81 -6.18 -7.52
CA ARG A 195 9.08 -6.82 -6.22
C ARG A 195 10.50 -7.39 -6.03
N GLU A 196 11.51 -6.65 -6.46
CA GLU A 196 12.95 -7.02 -6.44
C GLU A 196 13.38 -7.69 -5.12
N PHE A 197 12.96 -7.18 -3.96
CA PHE A 197 13.39 -7.68 -2.64
C PHE A 197 12.36 -8.54 -1.90
N TYR A 198 11.20 -8.84 -2.50
CA TYR A 198 10.12 -9.51 -1.78
C TYR A 198 10.53 -10.91 -1.33
N PHE A 199 11.10 -11.70 -2.24
CA PHE A 199 11.51 -13.07 -1.94
C PHE A 199 12.73 -13.12 -1.02
N ASP A 200 13.68 -12.19 -1.16
CA ASP A 200 14.79 -12.05 -0.22
C ASP A 200 14.30 -11.74 1.20
N PHE A 201 13.29 -10.87 1.32
CA PHE A 201 12.67 -10.56 2.60
C PHE A 201 11.99 -11.80 3.22
N ILE A 202 11.16 -12.51 2.45
CA ILE A 202 10.48 -13.73 2.92
C ILE A 202 11.49 -14.81 3.32
N LEU A 203 12.58 -14.97 2.56
CA LEU A 203 13.64 -15.93 2.87
C LEU A 203 14.40 -15.54 4.14
N GLY A 204 14.74 -14.26 4.31
CA GLY A 204 15.36 -13.74 5.54
C GLY A 204 14.47 -13.96 6.76
N LEU A 205 13.18 -13.68 6.63
CA LEU A 205 12.18 -13.91 7.67
C LEU A 205 12.10 -15.40 8.05
N LYS A 206 12.06 -16.31 7.07
CA LYS A 206 12.08 -17.76 7.31
C LYS A 206 13.30 -18.18 8.12
N ARG A 207 14.50 -17.76 7.72
CA ARG A 207 15.77 -18.10 8.40
C ARG A 207 15.76 -17.64 9.85
N GLU A 208 15.20 -16.47 10.13
CA GLU A 208 15.16 -15.89 11.47
C GLU A 208 14.11 -16.57 12.36
N ILE A 209 12.99 -17.01 11.79
CA ILE A 209 12.00 -17.86 12.49
C ILE A 209 12.63 -19.22 12.86
N GLU A 210 13.35 -19.85 11.91
CA GLU A 210 14.05 -21.12 12.15
C GLU A 210 15.14 -20.97 13.22
N ALA A 211 15.89 -19.87 13.19
CA ALA A 211 16.90 -19.54 14.21
C ALA A 211 16.27 -19.29 15.60
N LYS A 212 15.11 -18.64 15.67
CA LYS A 212 14.38 -18.43 16.93
C LYS A 212 13.91 -19.76 17.54
N ASN A 213 13.40 -20.67 16.73
CA ASN A 213 12.96 -21.98 17.19
C ASN A 213 14.11 -22.83 17.75
N THR A 214 15.35 -22.55 17.34
CA THR A 214 16.56 -23.18 17.88
C THR A 214 17.12 -22.44 19.11
N ALA A 215 17.03 -21.10 19.17
CA ALA A 215 17.49 -20.30 20.32
C ALA A 215 16.57 -20.37 21.56
N PHE A 216 15.30 -20.78 21.44
CA PHE A 216 14.47 -21.02 22.64
C PHE A 216 14.98 -22.15 23.55
N GLU A 217 15.95 -22.95 23.11
CA GLU A 217 16.67 -23.90 23.96
C GLU A 217 17.74 -23.23 24.85
N ASP A 218 18.21 -22.01 24.51
CA ASP A 218 19.28 -21.30 25.21
C ASP A 218 18.85 -20.00 25.92
N GLY A 219 17.64 -19.49 25.64
CA GLY A 219 17.03 -18.37 26.35
C GLY A 219 17.51 -16.98 25.91
N THR A 220 18.20 -16.85 24.78
CA THR A 220 18.57 -15.54 24.23
C THR A 220 17.59 -15.03 23.17
N GLU A 221 16.95 -13.88 23.42
CA GLU A 221 16.13 -13.17 22.42
C GLU A 221 17.01 -12.52 21.35
N HIS A 222 16.77 -12.85 20.08
CA HIS A 222 17.52 -12.30 18.95
C HIS A 222 16.95 -10.92 18.54
N PRO A 223 17.71 -9.80 18.62
CA PRO A 223 17.20 -8.44 18.41
C PRO A 223 16.70 -8.15 16.98
N THR A 224 17.08 -8.96 16.00
CA THR A 224 16.62 -8.85 14.60
C THR A 224 15.19 -9.34 14.39
N PHE A 225 14.69 -10.24 15.24
CA PHE A 225 13.35 -10.81 15.08
C PHE A 225 12.25 -9.75 15.24
N GLY A 226 12.37 -8.86 16.24
CA GLY A 226 11.40 -7.77 16.44
C GLY A 226 11.35 -6.77 15.28
N ILE A 227 12.48 -6.57 14.58
CA ILE A 227 12.55 -5.72 13.38
C ILE A 227 11.84 -6.41 12.21
N LEU A 228 12.10 -7.69 11.99
CA LEU A 228 11.49 -8.46 10.89
C LEU A 228 10.01 -8.71 11.11
N GLU A 229 9.57 -8.95 12.35
CA GLU A 229 8.15 -9.01 12.71
C GLU A 229 7.46 -7.65 12.50
N GLY A 230 8.14 -6.55 12.83
CA GLY A 230 7.69 -5.20 12.52
C GLY A 230 7.52 -4.95 11.02
N ILE A 231 8.50 -5.37 10.20
CA ILE A 231 8.44 -5.25 8.74
C ILE A 231 7.38 -6.17 8.14
N ALA A 232 7.27 -7.41 8.62
CA ALA A 232 6.25 -8.35 8.16
C ALA A 232 4.84 -7.84 8.49
N SER A 233 4.63 -7.31 9.70
CA SER A 233 3.37 -6.66 10.07
C SER A 233 3.09 -5.41 9.21
N PHE A 234 4.11 -4.61 8.88
CA PHE A 234 3.97 -3.44 8.01
C PHE A 234 3.60 -3.84 6.57
N LEU A 235 4.22 -4.90 6.06
CA LEU A 235 3.93 -5.48 4.74
C LEU A 235 2.64 -6.32 4.73
N GLN A 236 1.94 -6.44 5.86
CA GLN A 236 0.76 -7.31 6.05
C GLN A 236 1.04 -8.77 5.68
N LEU A 237 2.28 -9.21 5.87
CA LEU A 237 2.74 -10.56 5.63
C LEU A 237 2.55 -11.36 6.92
N GLY A 238 1.36 -11.93 7.04
CA GLY A 238 1.07 -12.93 8.04
C GLY A 238 -0.33 -12.79 8.64
N ASP A 239 -0.96 -13.93 8.87
CA ASP A 239 -2.23 -14.01 9.58
C ASP A 239 -1.96 -14.38 11.03
N ARG A 240 -2.74 -13.83 11.96
CA ARG A 240 -2.75 -14.38 13.32
C ARG A 240 -3.47 -15.70 13.29
N ASN A 241 -2.81 -16.75 13.75
CA ASN A 241 -3.46 -18.03 14.00
C ASN A 241 -4.64 -17.78 14.96
N PRO A 242 -5.88 -18.12 14.58
CA PRO A 242 -7.06 -17.83 15.39
C PRO A 242 -7.09 -18.58 16.72
N GLU A 243 -6.33 -19.67 16.87
CA GLU A 243 -6.33 -20.53 18.06
C GLU A 243 -5.36 -20.04 19.14
N ASN A 244 -4.15 -19.63 18.77
CA ASN A 244 -3.10 -19.25 19.73
C ASN A 244 -2.65 -17.77 19.60
N GLY A 245 -3.12 -17.06 18.57
CA GLY A 245 -2.80 -15.64 18.34
C GLY A 245 -1.39 -15.37 17.83
N GLU A 246 -0.61 -16.42 17.55
CA GLU A 246 0.74 -16.32 16.99
C GLU A 246 0.68 -15.87 15.53
N MET A 247 1.71 -15.13 15.09
CA MET A 247 1.82 -14.67 13.72
C MET A 247 2.28 -15.82 12.83
N VAL A 248 1.46 -16.21 11.86
CA VAL A 248 1.78 -17.19 10.83
C VAL A 248 2.31 -16.44 9.63
N PHE A 249 3.58 -16.65 9.32
CA PHE A 249 4.23 -15.99 8.19
C PHE A 249 4.06 -16.80 6.90
N PRO A 250 4.09 -16.15 5.73
CA PRO A 250 4.04 -16.84 4.45
C PRO A 250 5.24 -17.79 4.29
N ASP A 251 4.99 -19.03 3.88
CA ASP A 251 6.05 -19.97 3.52
C ASP A 251 6.64 -19.58 2.15
N PHE A 252 7.96 -19.46 2.08
CA PHE A 252 8.69 -19.08 0.86
C PHE A 252 8.31 -19.94 -0.35
N GLY A 253 8.24 -21.27 -0.18
CA GLY A 253 7.93 -22.19 -1.29
C GLY A 253 6.50 -22.01 -1.79
N THR A 254 5.56 -21.85 -0.85
CA THR A 254 4.14 -21.62 -1.13
C THR A 254 3.91 -20.28 -1.82
N GLU A 255 4.53 -19.21 -1.32
CA GLU A 255 4.48 -17.88 -1.94
C GLU A 255 5.09 -17.91 -3.35
N PHE A 256 6.26 -18.52 -3.53
CA PHE A 256 6.91 -18.63 -4.84
C PHE A 256 6.03 -19.36 -5.86
N ILE A 257 5.38 -20.45 -5.45
CA ILE A 257 4.44 -21.19 -6.30
C ILE A 257 3.22 -20.34 -6.63
N ASN A 258 2.61 -19.70 -5.63
CA ASN A 258 1.39 -18.90 -5.82
C ASN A 258 1.64 -17.67 -6.68
N TYR A 259 2.80 -17.03 -6.53
CA TYR A 259 3.22 -15.86 -7.28
C TYR A 259 3.32 -16.12 -8.79
N ASN A 260 3.60 -17.37 -9.19
CA ASN A 260 3.71 -17.80 -10.57
C ASN A 260 2.39 -18.29 -11.20
N LYS A 261 1.30 -18.42 -10.42
CA LYS A 261 0.02 -18.97 -10.92
C LYS A 261 -0.80 -17.97 -11.71
N GLU A 262 -1.00 -16.78 -11.17
CA GLU A 262 -1.79 -15.73 -11.83
C GLU A 262 -1.18 -14.35 -11.55
N PRO A 263 -0.87 -13.56 -12.59
CA PRO A 263 -0.36 -12.21 -12.40
C PRO A 263 -1.39 -11.31 -11.70
N ASP A 264 -0.94 -10.50 -10.74
CA ASP A 264 -1.82 -9.52 -10.07
C ASP A 264 -2.24 -8.38 -11.03
N LEU A 265 -3.18 -7.55 -10.59
CA LEU A 265 -3.72 -6.45 -11.40
C LEU A 265 -2.62 -5.49 -11.88
N ILE A 266 -1.63 -5.20 -11.05
CA ILE A 266 -0.54 -4.26 -11.36
C ILE A 266 0.34 -4.87 -12.46
N LEU A 267 0.72 -6.13 -12.30
CA LEU A 267 1.55 -6.85 -13.25
C LEU A 267 0.84 -7.05 -14.59
N LYS A 268 -0.45 -7.44 -14.59
CA LYS A 268 -1.27 -7.51 -15.82
C LYS A 268 -1.26 -6.16 -16.55
N THR A 269 -1.48 -5.08 -15.80
CA THR A 269 -1.51 -3.74 -16.38
C THR A 269 -0.17 -3.32 -16.96
N TYR A 270 0.94 -3.65 -16.30
CA TYR A 270 2.28 -3.40 -16.83
C TYR A 270 2.49 -4.13 -18.16
N ILE A 271 2.17 -5.43 -18.21
CA ILE A 271 2.33 -6.26 -19.42
C ILE A 271 1.51 -5.68 -20.57
N ASP A 272 0.28 -5.25 -20.30
CA ASP A 272 -0.59 -4.66 -21.33
C ASP A 272 -0.05 -3.32 -21.86
N VAL A 273 0.61 -2.52 -21.02
CA VAL A 273 1.18 -1.22 -21.43
C VAL A 273 2.55 -1.37 -22.08
N TYR A 274 3.44 -2.20 -21.54
CA TYR A 274 4.82 -2.35 -22.01
C TYR A 274 4.97 -3.42 -23.10
N GLY A 275 4.05 -4.39 -23.17
CA GLY A 275 4.10 -5.52 -24.10
C GLY A 275 5.11 -6.60 -23.71
N ALA A 276 5.64 -6.56 -22.48
CA ALA A 276 6.64 -7.48 -21.96
C ALA A 276 6.49 -7.65 -20.45
N TYR A 277 7.05 -8.73 -19.91
CA TYR A 277 7.19 -8.91 -18.46
C TYR A 277 8.21 -7.91 -17.89
N PRO A 278 7.97 -7.37 -16.69
CA PRO A 278 8.95 -6.51 -16.03
C PRO A 278 10.18 -7.32 -15.62
N VAL A 279 11.29 -6.61 -15.41
CA VAL A 279 12.47 -7.21 -14.77
C VAL A 279 12.06 -7.78 -13.41
N GLY A 280 12.65 -8.92 -13.04
CA GLY A 280 12.33 -9.64 -11.80
C GLY A 280 11.13 -10.59 -11.89
N TYR A 281 10.40 -10.62 -13.02
CA TYR A 281 9.26 -11.52 -13.22
C TYR A 281 9.42 -12.43 -14.46
N PRO A 282 9.08 -13.73 -14.37
CA PRO A 282 8.80 -14.46 -13.13
C PRO A 282 10.06 -14.59 -12.28
N PRO A 283 9.94 -14.61 -10.94
CA PRO A 283 11.08 -14.88 -10.07
C PRO A 283 11.62 -16.28 -10.38
N LYS A 284 12.94 -16.47 -10.32
CA LYS A 284 13.56 -17.80 -10.52
C LYS A 284 14.09 -18.30 -9.19
N MET A 285 13.81 -19.57 -8.85
CA MET A 285 14.30 -20.17 -7.60
C MET A 285 15.82 -20.08 -7.50
N THR A 286 16.52 -20.16 -8.63
CA THR A 286 17.99 -20.05 -8.71
C THR A 286 18.53 -18.72 -8.20
N ASP A 287 17.71 -17.68 -8.15
CA ASP A 287 18.13 -16.35 -7.69
C ASP A 287 18.17 -16.28 -6.15
N TYR A 288 17.65 -17.31 -5.45
CA TYR A 288 17.45 -17.32 -4.00
C TYR A 288 18.06 -18.55 -3.27
N ILE A 289 18.79 -19.42 -4.00
CA ILE A 289 19.44 -20.63 -3.45
C ILE A 289 20.85 -20.32 -2.99
#